data_AF-A0A9P5QCF8-F1
#
_entry.id   AF-A0A9P5QCF8-F1
#
_cell.length_a   1.000
_cell.length_b   1.000
_cell.length_c   1.000
_cell.angle_alpha   90.00
_cell.angle_beta   90.00
_cell.angle_gamma   90.00
#
_symmetry.space_group_name_H-M   'P 1'
#
loop_
_entity.id
_entity.type
_entity.pdbx_description
1 polymer ?
#
loop_
_entity_poly.entity_id
_entity_poly.type
_entity_poly.pdbx_seq_one_letter_code
_entity_poly.pdbx_strand_id
1 'polypeptide(L)'
;YDIGTARLKYREGFWENPRTKEIQSTPVQFWTQENTAHVEPLYYVFACALALENCVFFLLQSFWSYISKSVTKSSFMSSFEFKFNIVISCLTIGLYPTVQYLFRNDFLYREIVPQIMFSMMTFTTGVLGIRTHFRFNVLIKSASDISNESTSSVLEKLEYFKDM
;
A
#
# COMPACT_ATOMS: atom_id res chain seq x y z
N TYR A 1 -11.42 3.71 -9.92
CA TYR A 1 -12.31 2.58 -9.58
C TYR A 1 -13.67 3.10 -9.14
N ASP A 2 -13.74 3.89 -8.08
CA ASP A 2 -15.01 4.32 -7.44
C ASP A 2 -15.96 5.10 -8.35
N ILE A 3 -15.44 6.02 -9.15
CA ILE A 3 -16.26 6.78 -10.11
C ILE A 3 -16.87 5.85 -11.17
N GLY A 4 -16.09 4.87 -11.64
CA GLY A 4 -16.52 3.90 -12.65
C GLY A 4 -17.58 2.95 -12.11
N THR A 5 -17.37 2.41 -10.91
CA THR A 5 -18.34 1.51 -10.26
C THR A 5 -19.61 2.25 -9.84
N ALA A 6 -19.51 3.50 -9.36
CA ALA A 6 -20.67 4.33 -9.07
C ALA A 6 -21.50 4.59 -10.32
N ARG A 7 -20.86 4.94 -11.44
CA ARG A 7 -21.56 5.13 -12.73
C ARG A 7 -22.31 3.88 -13.17
N LEU A 8 -21.70 2.69 -13.03
CA LEU A 8 -22.34 1.42 -13.38
C LEU A 8 -23.54 1.14 -12.47
N LYS A 9 -23.40 1.34 -11.15
CA LYS A 9 -24.49 1.19 -10.17
C LYS A 9 -25.69 2.09 -10.50
N TYR A 10 -25.45 3.36 -10.86
CA TYR A 10 -26.54 4.27 -11.23
C TYR A 10 -27.22 3.90 -12.56
N ARG A 11 -26.49 3.26 -13.49
CA ARG A 11 -27.07 2.80 -14.77
C ARG A 11 -27.94 1.55 -14.61
N GLU A 12 -27.54 0.63 -13.72
CA GLU A 12 -28.31 -0.60 -13.41
C GLU A 12 -29.56 -0.33 -12.58
N GLY A 13 -29.60 0.80 -11.86
CA GLY A 13 -30.76 1.23 -11.11
C GLY A 13 -30.96 0.47 -9.80
N PHE A 14 -32.23 0.39 -9.38
CA PHE A 14 -32.62 -0.21 -8.11
C PHE A 14 -33.46 -1.45 -8.33
N TRP A 15 -33.24 -2.45 -7.49
CA TRP A 15 -34.02 -3.67 -7.41
C TRP A 15 -34.82 -3.68 -6.12
N GLU A 16 -36.11 -4.01 -6.22
CA GLU A 16 -36.92 -4.29 -5.04
C GLU A 16 -36.74 -5.75 -4.64
N ASN A 17 -36.25 -5.97 -3.42
CA ASN A 17 -36.08 -7.32 -2.90
C ASN A 17 -37.46 -7.98 -2.70
N PRO A 18 -37.75 -9.11 -3.38
CA PRO A 18 -39.08 -9.73 -3.33
C PRO A 18 -39.47 -10.29 -1.96
N ARG A 19 -38.52 -10.45 -1.03
CA ARG A 19 -38.79 -10.94 0.34
C ARG A 19 -38.95 -9.83 1.36
N THR A 20 -38.14 -8.78 1.29
CA THR A 20 -38.13 -7.70 2.29
C THR A 20 -38.87 -6.44 1.83
N LYS A 21 -39.25 -6.34 0.55
CA LYS A 21 -39.83 -5.14 -0.10
C LYS A 21 -38.96 -3.89 0.05
N GLU A 22 -37.68 -4.07 0.37
CA GLU A 22 -36.73 -2.98 0.44
C GLU A 22 -36.18 -2.69 -0.95
N ILE A 23 -36.13 -1.41 -1.29
CA ILE A 23 -35.50 -0.93 -2.52
C ILE A 23 -34.00 -0.84 -2.25
N GLN A 24 -33.24 -1.67 -2.94
CA GLN A 24 -31.78 -1.75 -2.82
C GLN A 24 -31.15 -1.54 -4.20
N SER A 25 -29.88 -1.16 -4.27
CA SER A 25 -29.17 -1.12 -5.56
C SER A 25 -29.16 -2.53 -6.17
N THR A 26 -29.37 -2.64 -7.49
CA THR A 26 -29.39 -3.94 -8.18
C THR A 26 -28.12 -4.73 -7.82
N PRO A 27 -28.25 -5.97 -7.30
CA PRO A 27 -27.09 -6.78 -6.95
C PRO A 27 -26.33 -7.13 -8.21
N VAL A 28 -25.01 -7.30 -8.08
CA VAL A 28 -24.13 -7.50 -9.24
C VAL A 28 -24.45 -8.79 -10.01
N GLN A 29 -25.09 -9.76 -9.36
CA GLN A 29 -25.57 -11.00 -9.97
C GLN A 29 -26.68 -10.78 -11.02
N PHE A 30 -27.40 -9.66 -10.93
CA PHE A 30 -28.50 -9.30 -11.82
C PHE A 30 -28.15 -8.17 -12.79
N TRP A 31 -26.86 -7.77 -12.85
CA TRP A 31 -26.44 -6.74 -13.78
C TRP A 31 -26.50 -7.23 -15.22
N THR A 32 -26.74 -6.31 -16.14
CA THR A 32 -26.66 -6.60 -17.56
C THR A 32 -25.25 -7.08 -17.94
N GLN A 33 -25.16 -8.00 -18.92
CA GLN A 33 -23.86 -8.54 -19.37
C GLN A 33 -22.93 -7.44 -19.90
N GLU A 34 -23.49 -6.40 -20.54
CA GLU A 34 -22.73 -5.25 -21.04
C GLU A 34 -22.04 -4.48 -19.90
N ASN A 35 -22.78 -4.14 -18.84
CA ASN A 35 -22.21 -3.43 -17.70
C ASN A 35 -21.25 -4.31 -16.90
N THR A 36 -21.47 -5.63 -16.85
CA THR A 36 -20.57 -6.59 -16.19
C THR A 36 -19.21 -6.67 -16.88
N ALA A 37 -19.17 -6.56 -18.22
CA ALA A 37 -17.91 -6.53 -18.97
C ALA A 37 -17.05 -5.30 -18.61
N HIS A 38 -17.67 -4.17 -18.26
CA HIS A 38 -16.96 -2.96 -17.83
C HIS A 38 -16.42 -3.03 -16.40
N VAL A 39 -16.88 -3.99 -15.60
CA VAL A 39 -16.43 -4.17 -14.21
C VAL A 39 -15.03 -4.77 -14.16
N GLU A 40 -14.72 -5.70 -15.05
CA GLU A 40 -13.42 -6.36 -15.09
C GLU A 40 -12.21 -5.40 -15.20
N PRO A 41 -12.16 -4.48 -16.18
CA PRO A 41 -11.04 -3.55 -16.29
C PRO A 41 -10.96 -2.60 -15.08
N LEU A 42 -12.09 -2.22 -14.47
CA LEU A 42 -12.07 -1.35 -13.28
C LEU A 42 -11.37 -1.99 -12.09
N TYR A 43 -11.60 -3.29 -11.86
CA TYR A 43 -10.91 -4.02 -10.79
C TYR A 43 -9.43 -4.24 -11.09
N TYR A 44 -9.01 -4.40 -12.35
CA TYR A 44 -7.58 -4.43 -12.68
C TYR A 44 -6.91 -3.09 -12.40
N VAL A 45 -7.56 -1.97 -12.75
CA VAL A 45 -7.07 -0.63 -12.41
C VAL A 45 -6.96 -0.46 -10.89
N PHE A 46 -7.93 -0.98 -10.14
CA PHE A 46 -7.90 -0.98 -8.68
C PHE A 46 -6.72 -1.79 -8.12
N ALA A 47 -6.51 -3.01 -8.61
CA ALA A 47 -5.39 -3.86 -8.20
C ALA A 47 -4.03 -3.20 -8.49
N CYS A 48 -3.88 -2.54 -9.64
CA CYS A 48 -2.69 -1.76 -9.96
C CYS A 48 -2.50 -0.57 -9.00
N ALA A 49 -3.57 0.13 -8.64
CA ALA A 49 -3.51 1.23 -7.68
C ALA A 49 -3.04 0.75 -6.30
N LEU A 50 -3.59 -0.37 -5.79
CA LEU A 50 -3.16 -0.98 -4.52
C LEU A 50 -1.69 -1.43 -4.55
N ALA A 51 -1.24 -1.98 -5.67
CA ALA A 51 0.15 -2.37 -5.86
C ALA A 51 1.10 -1.16 -5.78
N LEU A 52 0.74 -0.06 -6.45
CA LEU A 52 1.50 1.18 -6.43
C LEU A 52 1.54 1.80 -5.03
N GLU A 53 0.40 1.81 -4.33
CA GLU A 53 0.32 2.33 -2.96
C GLU A 53 1.23 1.56 -2.00
N ASN A 54 1.24 0.23 -2.07
CA ASN A 54 2.21 -0.59 -1.32
C ASN A 54 3.66 -0.29 -1.67
N CYS A 55 3.97 -0.10 -2.96
CA CYS A 55 5.32 0.29 -3.38
C CYS A 55 5.75 1.63 -2.79
N VAL A 56 4.82 2.59 -2.67
CA VAL A 56 5.08 3.88 -2.02
C VAL A 56 5.39 3.67 -0.53
N PHE A 57 4.68 2.79 0.18
CA PHE A 57 5.00 2.50 1.59
C PHE A 57 6.38 1.84 1.75
N PHE A 58 6.77 0.91 0.88
CA PHE A 58 8.11 0.33 0.91
C PHE A 58 9.21 1.33 0.52
N LEU A 59 8.91 2.26 -0.39
CA LEU A 59 9.82 3.36 -0.72
C LEU A 59 10.02 4.28 0.50
N LEU A 60 8.93 4.61 1.21
CA LEU A 60 8.99 5.39 2.44
C LEU A 60 9.81 4.68 3.52
N GLN A 61 9.64 3.37 3.71
CA GLN A 61 10.49 2.59 4.63
C GLN A 61 11.97 2.63 4.22
N SER A 62 12.25 2.54 2.92
CA SER A 62 13.61 2.61 2.40
C SER A 62 14.22 4.00 2.59
N PHE A 63 13.43 5.07 2.44
CA PHE A 63 13.82 6.43 2.74
C PHE A 63 14.19 6.61 4.23
N TRP A 64 13.39 6.10 5.16
CA TRP A 64 13.72 6.15 6.58
C TRP A 64 14.98 5.35 6.95
N SER A 65 15.15 4.18 6.34
CA SER A 65 16.38 3.38 6.52
C SER A 65 17.61 4.10 5.94
N TYR A 66 17.45 4.86 4.85
CA TYR A 66 18.51 5.69 4.27
C TYR A 66 18.95 6.80 5.23
N ILE A 67 18.02 7.58 5.76
CA ILE A 67 18.34 8.66 6.70
C ILE A 67 19.05 8.07 7.93
N SER A 68 18.51 7.00 8.52
CA SER A 68 19.11 6.34 9.69
C SER A 68 20.57 5.94 9.46
N LYS A 69 20.91 5.43 8.27
CA LYS A 69 22.27 4.98 7.95
C LYS A 69 23.21 6.08 7.49
N SER A 70 22.68 7.14 6.87
CA SER A 70 23.45 8.34 6.53
C SER A 70 24.07 8.98 7.78
N VAL A 71 23.34 8.98 8.90
CA VAL A 71 23.86 9.42 10.22
C VAL A 71 25.03 8.56 10.68
N THR A 72 24.91 7.24 10.54
CA THR A 72 25.93 6.30 11.02
C THR A 72 27.11 6.15 10.05
N LYS A 73 27.16 6.91 8.94
CA LYS A 73 28.11 6.74 7.82
C LYS A 73 28.22 5.29 7.32
N SER A 74 27.13 4.53 7.42
CA SER A 74 27.08 3.10 7.07
C SER A 74 26.53 2.91 5.66
N SER A 75 26.97 1.88 4.94
CA SER A 75 26.49 1.58 3.58
C SER A 75 24.99 1.24 3.60
N PHE A 76 24.20 2.15 3.02
CA PHE A 76 22.75 2.00 2.87
C PHE A 76 22.35 0.86 1.94
N MET A 77 22.92 0.83 0.74
CA MET A 77 22.59 -0.15 -0.31
C MET A 77 22.91 -1.61 0.07
N SER A 78 23.82 -1.83 1.02
CA SER A 78 24.15 -3.18 1.50
C SER A 78 23.18 -3.71 2.58
N SER A 79 22.30 -2.85 3.11
CA SER A 79 21.36 -3.23 4.17
C SER A 79 20.41 -4.34 3.73
N PHE A 80 20.26 -5.37 4.55
CA PHE A 80 19.22 -6.39 4.38
C PHE A 80 17.83 -5.76 4.29
N GLU A 81 17.55 -4.72 5.08
CA GLU A 81 16.27 -3.98 5.07
C GLU A 81 15.96 -3.36 3.70
N PHE A 82 16.97 -2.76 3.07
CA PHE A 82 16.82 -2.12 1.75
C PHE A 82 16.59 -3.17 0.65
N LYS A 83 17.38 -4.26 0.66
CA LYS A 83 17.20 -5.37 -0.28
C LYS A 83 15.84 -6.03 -0.12
N PHE A 84 15.39 -6.24 1.12
CA PHE A 84 14.07 -6.79 1.43
C PHE A 84 12.96 -5.88 0.87
N ASN A 85 12.99 -4.58 1.14
CA ASN A 85 11.97 -3.64 0.65
C ASN A 85 11.91 -3.60 -0.89
N ILE A 86 13.05 -3.60 -1.58
CA ILE A 86 13.09 -3.63 -3.06
C ILE A 86 12.50 -4.94 -3.59
N VAL A 87 12.97 -6.08 -3.08
CA VAL A 87 12.51 -7.39 -3.56
C VAL A 87 11.00 -7.54 -3.35
N ILE A 88 10.49 -7.17 -2.16
CA ILE A 88 9.06 -7.22 -1.88
C ILE A 88 8.30 -6.24 -2.78
N SER A 89 8.79 -5.03 -3.01
CA SER A 89 8.14 -4.08 -3.94
C SER A 89 8.00 -4.66 -5.36
N CYS A 90 9.08 -5.24 -5.90
CA CYS A 90 9.04 -5.89 -7.21
C CYS A 90 8.07 -7.07 -7.25
N LEU A 91 8.05 -7.89 -6.19
CA LEU A 91 7.07 -8.99 -6.08
C LEU A 91 5.65 -8.45 -6.05
N THR A 92 5.40 -7.36 -5.33
CA THR A 92 4.07 -6.74 -5.17
C THR A 92 3.50 -6.32 -6.53
N ILE A 93 4.32 -5.73 -7.41
CA ILE A 93 3.91 -5.32 -8.75
C ILE A 93 3.41 -6.51 -9.59
N GLY A 94 4.03 -7.69 -9.46
CA GLY A 94 3.57 -8.90 -10.15
C GLY A 94 2.40 -9.62 -9.45
N LEU A 95 2.38 -9.58 -8.12
CA LEU A 95 1.45 -10.34 -7.28
C LEU A 95 0.01 -9.86 -7.47
N TYR A 96 -0.24 -8.55 -7.44
CA TYR A 96 -1.59 -7.98 -7.54
C TYR A 96 -2.30 -8.30 -8.88
N PRO A 97 -1.67 -8.08 -10.04
CA PRO A 97 -2.25 -8.49 -11.33
C PRO A 97 -2.47 -10.01 -11.43
N THR A 98 -1.57 -10.82 -10.87
CA THR A 98 -1.66 -12.28 -10.91
C THR A 98 -2.85 -12.79 -10.08
N VAL A 99 -3.02 -12.25 -8.87
CA VAL A 99 -4.17 -12.54 -8.01
C VAL A 99 -5.47 -12.12 -8.68
N GLN A 100 -5.48 -10.94 -9.31
CA GLN A 100 -6.63 -10.44 -10.03
C GLN A 100 -7.03 -11.34 -11.21
N TYR A 101 -6.05 -11.92 -11.90
CA TYR A 101 -6.26 -12.88 -12.98
C TYR A 101 -6.79 -14.23 -12.48
N LEU A 102 -6.25 -14.74 -11.36
CA LEU A 102 -6.63 -16.04 -10.80
C LEU A 102 -8.09 -16.04 -10.31
N PHE A 103 -8.51 -14.98 -9.62
CA PHE A 103 -9.85 -14.86 -9.05
C PHE A 103 -10.86 -14.16 -9.98
N ARG A 104 -10.60 -14.10 -11.29
CA ARG A 104 -11.46 -13.38 -12.25
C ARG A 104 -12.90 -13.92 -12.31
N ASN A 105 -13.06 -15.23 -12.08
CA ASN A 105 -14.33 -15.93 -12.27
C ASN A 105 -15.31 -15.72 -11.10
N ASP A 106 -14.80 -15.39 -9.91
CA ASP A 106 -15.61 -15.26 -8.70
C ASP A 106 -15.69 -13.80 -8.26
N PHE A 107 -16.89 -13.22 -8.36
CA PHE A 107 -17.12 -11.81 -8.06
C PHE A 107 -16.69 -11.42 -6.63
N LEU A 108 -16.91 -12.31 -5.66
CA LEU A 108 -16.63 -12.06 -4.25
C LEU A 108 -15.12 -12.12 -3.93
N TYR A 109 -14.42 -13.16 -4.42
CA TYR A 109 -12.98 -13.32 -4.17
C TYR A 109 -12.15 -12.27 -4.90
N ARG A 110 -12.65 -11.79 -6.03
CA ARG A 110 -12.02 -10.74 -6.83
C ARG A 110 -11.79 -9.43 -6.07
N GLU A 111 -12.67 -9.10 -5.13
CA GLU A 111 -12.57 -7.86 -4.34
C GLU A 111 -11.88 -8.11 -3.00
N ILE A 112 -12.30 -9.17 -2.30
CA ILE A 112 -11.87 -9.44 -0.93
C ILE A 112 -10.39 -9.83 -0.88
N VAL A 113 -9.92 -10.68 -1.81
CA VAL A 113 -8.55 -11.20 -1.75
C VAL A 113 -7.50 -10.09 -1.93
N PRO A 114 -7.56 -9.22 -2.98
CA PRO A 114 -6.61 -8.12 -3.11
C PRO A 114 -6.63 -7.16 -1.93
N GLN A 115 -7.80 -6.92 -1.33
CA GLN A 115 -7.94 -6.01 -0.21
C GLN A 115 -7.34 -6.57 1.08
N ILE A 116 -7.59 -7.85 1.41
CA ILE A 116 -6.97 -8.51 2.57
C ILE A 116 -5.44 -8.56 2.38
N MET A 117 -4.96 -8.86 1.17
CA MET A 117 -3.53 -8.83 0.87
C MET A 117 -2.93 -7.45 1.07
N PHE A 118 -3.62 -6.40 0.65
CA PHE A 118 -3.22 -5.02 0.90
C PHE A 118 -3.12 -4.72 2.39
N SER A 119 -4.16 -5.03 3.16
CA SER A 119 -4.14 -4.81 4.61
C SER A 119 -3.00 -5.55 5.31
N MET A 120 -2.72 -6.79 4.93
CA MET A 120 -1.60 -7.56 5.51
C MET A 120 -0.24 -6.94 5.19
N MET A 121 0.00 -6.56 3.93
CA MET A 121 1.25 -5.93 3.51
C MET A 121 1.47 -4.57 4.18
N THR A 122 0.44 -3.73 4.23
CA THR A 122 0.48 -2.42 4.89
C THR A 122 0.70 -2.57 6.39
N PHE A 123 0.07 -3.56 7.03
CA PHE A 123 0.29 -3.85 8.45
C PHE A 123 1.73 -4.26 8.75
N THR A 124 2.30 -5.20 7.97
CA THR A 124 3.72 -5.58 8.11
C THR A 124 4.64 -4.38 7.92
N THR A 125 4.36 -3.54 6.93
CA THR A 125 5.14 -2.33 6.65
C THR A 125 5.05 -1.32 7.79
N GLY A 126 3.87 -1.16 8.40
CA GLY A 126 3.67 -0.34 9.60
C GLY A 126 4.50 -0.82 10.79
N VAL A 127 4.53 -2.12 11.06
CA VAL A 127 5.35 -2.71 12.13
C VAL A 127 6.85 -2.46 11.89
N LEU A 128 7.31 -2.59 10.64
CA LEU A 128 8.69 -2.25 10.26
C LEU A 128 8.99 -0.76 10.46
N GLY A 129 8.03 0.11 10.13
CA GLY A 129 8.12 1.55 10.36
C GLY A 129 8.31 1.91 11.83
N ILE A 130 7.51 1.33 12.72
CA ILE A 130 7.61 1.54 14.17
C ILE A 130 9.01 1.13 14.67
N ARG A 131 9.50 -0.03 14.25
CA ARG A 131 10.85 -0.50 14.62
C ARG A 131 11.94 0.46 14.13
N THR A 132 11.81 0.95 12.91
CA THR A 132 12.76 1.91 12.32
C THR A 132 12.76 3.22 13.09
N HIS A 133 11.58 3.71 13.48
CA HIS A 133 11.43 4.93 14.28
C HIS A 133 12.11 4.83 15.66
N PHE A 134 11.91 3.72 16.39
CA PHE A 134 12.60 3.53 17.67
C PHE A 134 14.12 3.49 17.53
N ARG A 135 14.62 2.76 16.53
CA ARG A 135 16.06 2.68 16.23
C ARG A 135 16.63 4.07 15.91
N PHE A 136 15.89 4.87 15.16
CA PHE A 136 16.26 6.23 14.79
C PHE A 136 16.35 7.15 16.02
N ASN A 137 15.38 7.11 16.93
CA ASN A 137 15.43 7.90 18.17
C ASN A 137 16.62 7.53 19.06
N VAL A 138 16.95 6.23 19.15
CA VAL A 138 18.16 5.78 19.87
C VAL A 138 19.42 6.32 19.21
N LEU A 139 19.52 6.27 17.87
CA LEU A 139 20.65 6.82 17.12
C LEU A 139 20.82 8.32 17.31
N ILE A 140 19.74 9.11 17.28
CA ILE A 140 19.80 10.56 17.53
C ILE A 140 20.34 10.83 18.93
N LYS A 141 19.82 10.12 19.94
CA LYS A 141 20.27 10.28 21.32
C LYS A 141 21.77 10.00 21.45
N SER A 142 22.23 8.88 20.90
CA SER A 142 23.67 8.53 20.93
C SER A 142 24.55 9.46 20.10
N ALA A 143 24.04 10.02 18.99
CA ALA A 143 24.76 10.99 18.17
C ALA A 143 24.85 12.37 18.84
N SER A 144 23.82 12.77 19.60
CA SER A 144 23.83 13.99 20.42
C SER A 144 24.86 13.90 21.55
N ASP A 145 25.09 12.71 22.10
CA ASP A 145 26.07 12.49 23.17
C ASP A 145 27.53 12.50 22.65
N ILE A 146 27.75 12.21 21.36
CA ILE A 146 29.06 12.14 20.70
C ILE A 146 29.24 13.38 19.81
N SER A 147 29.52 14.53 20.42
CA SER A 147 29.68 15.80 19.73
C SER A 147 30.93 15.82 18.83
N ASN A 148 30.72 15.74 17.51
CA ASN A 148 31.73 15.95 16.48
C ASN A 148 31.12 16.91 15.43
N GLU A 149 31.84 17.92 14.94
CA GLU A 149 31.29 18.98 14.06
C GLU A 149 30.59 18.43 12.81
N SER A 150 31.12 17.33 12.23
CA SER A 150 30.49 16.67 11.06
C SER A 150 29.15 15.98 11.38
N THR A 151 28.92 15.60 12.64
CA THR A 151 27.69 14.94 13.09
C THR A 151 26.58 15.97 13.35
N SER A 152 26.95 17.18 13.81
CA SER A 152 26.01 18.27 14.11
C SER A 152 25.22 18.73 12.88
N SER A 153 25.89 18.94 11.74
CA SER A 153 25.21 19.35 10.49
C SER A 153 24.29 18.29 9.90
N VAL A 154 24.56 17.01 10.17
CA VAL A 154 23.69 15.90 9.78
C VAL A 154 22.50 15.79 10.73
N LEU A 155 22.70 16.11 12.01
CA LEU A 155 21.66 16.09 13.05
C LEU A 155 20.62 17.20 12.83
N GLU A 156 21.04 18.42 12.46
CA GLU A 156 20.12 19.51 12.08
C GLU A 156 19.24 19.15 10.86
N LYS A 157 19.83 18.51 9.83
CA LYS A 157 19.07 18.01 8.68
C LYS A 157 18.09 16.91 9.08
N LEU A 158 18.48 16.05 10.02
CA LEU A 158 17.63 14.98 10.53
C LEU A 158 16.43 15.51 11.32
N GLU A 159 16.66 16.52 12.15
CA GLU A 159 15.63 17.14 12.98
C GLU A 159 14.59 17.84 12.08
N TYR A 160 15.04 18.51 11.01
CA TYR A 160 14.17 19.02 9.96
C TYR A 160 13.31 17.92 9.29
N PHE A 161 13.90 16.76 8.95
CA PHE A 161 13.15 15.65 8.35
C PHE A 161 12.26 14.88 9.33
N LYS A 162 12.48 15.02 10.63
CA LYS A 162 11.65 14.42 11.68
C LYS A 162 10.40 15.25 11.95
N ASP A 163 10.48 16.57 11.81
CA ASP A 163 9.37 17.50 12.00
C ASP A 163 8.43 17.60 10.78
N MET A 164 8.84 17.07 9.62
CA MET A 164 8.02 16.89 8.41
C MET A 164 7.23 15.59 8.42
#